data_AF-A0A1F5UUM6-F1
#
_entry.id   AF-A0A1F5UUM6-F1
#
_cell.length_a   1.000
_cell.length_b   1.000
_cell.length_c   1.000
_cell.angle_alpha   90.00
_cell.angle_beta   90.00
_cell.angle_gamma   90.00
#
_symmetry.space_group_name_H-M   'P 1'
#
loop_
_entity.id
_entity.type
_entity.pdbx_description
1 polymer ?
#
loop_
_entity_poly.entity_id
_entity_poly.type
_entity_poly.pdbx_seq_one_letter_code
_entity_poly.pdbx_strand_id
1 'polypeptide(L)'
;MLAVIGAVLWNSGLLSRIVGNNASPSTVSPPTIQPPPPPQPNPQLNPATATLTRAWTLPNVFSESGQFGVYVYASFSVTGITRGQFVARFYDSAGRPLWTSSGELEVSAPFSLNGGTGGSSVADASVFVPYDRLESLLPGDHALEILPSLLDDRGSLLTKGSLVAFPFHQDASSVTRVNVTPDATDPSGSQGILVTADFITEPLSGPQGLVILHFKDPASGQFLAGQQPYIDANGNLATWQPYTSATVRTRQSNVQIFLPYYVLPPGIQELEATISLFDPTRGVFLTPFVPFQISLP
;
A
#
# COMPACT_ATOMS: atom_id res chain seq x y z
N MET A 1 -14.74 38.74 -49.76
CA MET A 1 -15.93 38.17 -49.10
C MET A 1 -15.99 38.78 -47.70
N LEU A 2 -16.69 39.91 -47.47
CA LEU A 2 -18.15 40.05 -47.20
C LEU A 2 -18.61 39.08 -46.08
N ALA A 3 -19.24 39.46 -44.97
CA ALA A 3 -19.75 40.72 -44.40
C ALA A 3 -20.00 40.44 -42.88
N VAL A 4 -19.74 41.34 -41.91
CA VAL A 4 -20.64 42.35 -41.28
C VAL A 4 -22.00 41.75 -40.87
N ILE A 5 -22.44 41.85 -39.60
CA ILE A 5 -23.28 42.92 -38.97
C ILE A 5 -23.33 42.59 -37.45
N GLY A 6 -23.01 43.47 -36.49
CA GLY A 6 -23.80 44.60 -35.96
C GLY A 6 -24.40 44.21 -34.59
N ALA A 7 -24.59 45.04 -33.56
CA ALA A 7 -24.55 46.49 -33.44
C ALA A 7 -24.33 46.90 -31.96
N VAL A 8 -23.78 48.10 -31.82
CA VAL A 8 -23.65 48.97 -30.65
C VAL A 8 -25.02 49.55 -30.25
N LEU A 9 -25.21 49.91 -28.97
CA LEU A 9 -25.88 51.18 -28.60
C LEU A 9 -25.55 51.62 -27.15
N TRP A 10 -24.89 52.78 -27.08
CA TRP A 10 -24.94 53.83 -26.04
C TRP A 10 -26.40 54.20 -25.66
N ASN A 11 -26.79 54.91 -24.58
CA ASN A 11 -26.23 56.14 -24.01
C ASN A 11 -27.03 56.58 -22.75
N SER A 12 -26.43 57.49 -21.96
CA SER A 12 -27.04 58.60 -21.18
C SER A 12 -28.04 58.27 -20.05
N GLY A 13 -28.00 58.84 -18.84
CA GLY A 13 -27.48 60.17 -18.46
C GLY A 13 -28.63 61.16 -18.22
N LEU A 14 -28.91 61.38 -16.93
CA LEU A 14 -29.46 62.59 -16.28
C LEU A 14 -30.86 63.17 -16.62
N LEU A 15 -31.55 63.46 -15.49
CA LEU A 15 -32.42 64.60 -15.19
C LEU A 15 -33.82 64.67 -15.81
N SER A 16 -34.83 64.62 -14.94
CA SER A 16 -35.84 65.69 -14.89
C SER A 16 -36.69 65.70 -13.61
N ARG A 17 -36.74 66.90 -13.01
CA ARG A 17 -37.90 67.62 -12.46
C ARG A 17 -38.54 67.20 -11.12
N ILE A 18 -38.15 68.02 -10.14
CA ILE A 18 -38.93 68.69 -9.08
C ILE A 18 -40.38 69.02 -9.48
N VAL A 19 -41.35 68.63 -8.62
CA VAL A 19 -42.44 69.42 -7.96
C VAL A 19 -42.94 68.47 -6.85
N GLY A 20 -42.87 68.73 -5.55
CA GLY A 20 -43.40 69.87 -4.79
C GLY A 20 -44.48 69.30 -3.85
N ASN A 21 -44.25 69.30 -2.54
CA ASN A 21 -45.33 69.22 -1.56
C ASN A 21 -44.89 69.80 -0.21
N ASN A 22 -45.69 70.76 0.24
CA ASN A 22 -45.58 71.49 1.49
C ASN A 22 -45.88 70.59 2.70
N ALA A 23 -45.00 70.62 3.71
CA ALA A 23 -45.36 70.29 5.08
C ALA A 23 -44.53 71.13 6.07
N SER A 24 -45.22 71.71 7.05
CA SER A 24 -44.75 72.69 8.04
C SER A 24 -43.63 72.18 8.96
N PRO A 25 -42.81 73.07 9.57
CA PRO A 25 -41.63 72.67 10.33
C PRO A 25 -42.02 72.19 11.74
N SER A 26 -41.72 70.92 12.03
CA SER A 26 -41.68 70.41 13.40
C SER A 26 -40.25 70.55 13.94
N THR A 27 -40.08 71.23 15.06
CA THR A 27 -38.80 71.34 15.77
C THR A 27 -38.43 69.99 16.38
N VAL A 28 -37.57 69.25 15.68
CA VAL A 28 -36.91 68.03 16.20
C VAL A 28 -35.58 68.44 16.81
N SER A 29 -35.40 68.18 18.11
CA SER A 29 -34.10 68.33 18.77
C SER A 29 -33.05 67.41 18.13
N PRO A 30 -31.79 67.84 17.97
CA PRO A 30 -30.76 66.98 17.40
C PRO A 30 -30.53 65.75 18.28
N PRO A 31 -30.35 64.55 17.68
CA PRO A 31 -30.00 63.37 18.45
C PRO A 31 -28.61 63.54 19.06
N THR A 32 -28.49 63.21 20.34
CA THR A 32 -27.19 63.08 21.03
C THR A 32 -26.36 62.05 20.29
N ILE A 33 -25.27 62.47 19.63
CA ILE A 33 -24.30 61.56 19.02
C ILE A 33 -23.60 60.83 20.17
N GLN A 34 -24.04 59.61 20.44
CA GLN A 34 -23.33 58.73 21.36
C GLN A 34 -22.04 58.28 20.64
N PRO A 35 -20.85 58.47 21.24
CA PRO A 35 -19.61 58.00 20.61
C PRO A 35 -19.71 56.49 20.37
N PRO A 36 -19.17 55.99 19.24
CA PRO A 36 -19.18 54.56 18.97
C PRO A 36 -18.55 53.83 20.15
N PRO A 37 -19.10 52.66 20.54
CA PRO A 37 -18.50 51.86 21.59
C PRO A 37 -17.03 51.62 21.25
N PRO A 38 -16.13 51.62 22.25
CA PRO A 38 -14.72 51.34 22.02
C PRO A 38 -14.60 50.03 21.23
N PRO A 39 -13.65 49.92 20.27
CA PRO A 39 -13.45 48.69 19.51
C PRO A 39 -13.38 47.53 20.49
N GLN A 40 -14.32 46.59 20.38
CA GLN A 40 -14.18 45.34 21.11
C GLN A 40 -12.84 44.72 20.69
N PRO A 41 -12.02 44.23 21.63
CA PRO A 41 -10.82 43.49 21.28
C PRO A 41 -11.24 42.41 20.29
N ASN A 42 -10.60 42.37 19.13
CA ASN A 42 -10.74 41.25 18.20
C ASN A 42 -10.64 39.97 19.05
N PRO A 43 -11.61 39.03 18.96
CA PRO A 43 -11.47 37.75 19.64
C PRO A 43 -10.10 37.21 19.23
N GLN A 44 -9.20 37.08 20.21
CA GLN A 44 -7.87 36.54 19.98
C GLN A 44 -8.10 35.16 19.35
N LEU A 45 -7.83 35.03 18.06
CA LEU A 45 -7.75 33.75 17.38
C LEU A 45 -6.65 32.99 18.12
N ASN A 46 -7.04 32.06 18.99
CA ASN A 46 -6.08 31.20 19.65
C ASN A 46 -5.24 30.53 18.56
N PRO A 47 -3.91 30.62 18.62
CA PRO A 47 -3.05 30.01 17.61
C PRO A 47 -3.35 28.52 17.53
N ALA A 48 -3.35 28.00 16.30
CA ALA A 48 -3.54 26.58 16.07
C ALA A 48 -2.47 25.80 16.83
N THR A 49 -2.88 24.86 17.65
CA THR A 49 -1.99 24.02 18.46
C THR A 49 -2.50 22.60 18.48
N ALA A 50 -1.58 21.64 18.53
CA ALA A 50 -1.90 20.23 18.59
C ALA A 50 -1.01 19.52 19.60
N THR A 51 -1.56 18.55 20.32
CA THR A 51 -0.82 17.65 21.21
C THR A 51 -1.13 16.22 20.83
N LEU A 52 -0.11 15.48 20.39
CA LEU A 52 -0.21 14.05 20.18
C LEU A 52 -0.13 13.36 21.56
N THR A 53 -1.19 12.65 21.95
CA THR A 53 -1.25 11.97 23.25
C THR A 53 -0.78 10.54 23.17
N ARG A 54 -0.99 9.88 22.02
CA ARG A 54 -0.60 8.49 21.81
C ARG A 54 -0.44 8.20 20.32
N ALA A 55 0.52 7.36 19.97
CA ALA A 55 0.61 6.73 18.65
C ALA A 55 1.05 5.27 18.80
N TRP A 56 0.50 4.39 17.96
CA TRP A 56 0.79 2.96 17.95
C TRP A 56 0.48 2.36 16.58
N THR A 57 0.94 1.14 16.37
CA THR A 57 0.73 0.41 15.12
C THR A 57 -0.06 -0.86 15.36
N LEU A 58 -0.82 -1.28 14.35
CA LEU A 58 -1.38 -2.62 14.23
C LEU A 58 -0.82 -3.23 12.94
N PRO A 59 0.32 -3.94 13.01
CA PRO A 59 0.96 -4.55 11.84
C PRO A 59 0.25 -5.83 11.42
N ASN A 60 0.55 -6.32 10.21
CA ASN A 60 0.13 -7.62 9.69
C ASN A 60 -1.40 -7.78 9.62
N VAL A 61 -2.08 -6.77 9.10
CA VAL A 61 -3.55 -6.74 8.97
C VAL A 61 -3.96 -6.56 7.52
N PHE A 62 -5.12 -7.13 7.19
CA PHE A 62 -5.77 -6.88 5.92
C PHE A 62 -6.68 -5.66 6.03
N SER A 63 -6.57 -4.72 5.10
CA SER A 63 -7.52 -3.62 4.93
C SER A 63 -8.89 -4.16 4.52
N GLU A 64 -9.91 -3.30 4.58
CA GLU A 64 -11.25 -3.61 4.03
C GLU A 64 -11.20 -3.94 2.52
N SER A 65 -10.22 -3.40 1.79
CA SER A 65 -9.97 -3.69 0.38
C SER A 65 -9.15 -4.97 0.15
N GLY A 66 -8.77 -5.69 1.22
CA GLY A 66 -8.02 -6.95 1.14
C GLY A 66 -6.51 -6.78 0.93
N GLN A 67 -5.96 -5.58 1.10
CA GLN A 67 -4.51 -5.36 1.03
C GLN A 67 -3.86 -5.69 2.38
N PHE A 68 -2.69 -6.33 2.35
CA PHE A 68 -1.93 -6.65 3.55
C PHE A 68 -0.99 -5.49 3.91
N GLY A 69 -0.99 -5.05 5.17
CA GLY A 69 -0.24 -3.88 5.59
C GLY A 69 -0.27 -3.62 7.09
N VAL A 70 -0.05 -2.36 7.44
CA VAL A 70 -0.05 -1.84 8.81
C VAL A 70 -1.03 -0.68 8.94
N TYR A 71 -1.82 -0.68 10.01
CA TYR A 71 -2.49 0.54 10.45
C TYR A 71 -1.58 1.30 11.43
N VAL A 72 -1.45 2.60 11.21
CA VAL A 72 -0.85 3.53 12.16
C VAL A 72 -1.99 4.31 12.79
N TYR A 73 -2.04 4.32 14.12
CA TYR A 73 -3.04 5.02 14.90
C TYR A 73 -2.42 6.19 15.66
N ALA A 74 -3.20 7.25 15.80
CA ALA A 74 -2.86 8.42 16.59
C ALA A 74 -4.08 8.94 17.36
N SER A 75 -3.90 9.24 18.64
CA SER A 75 -4.83 10.02 19.44
C SER A 75 -4.21 11.39 19.71
N PHE A 76 -5.00 12.45 19.58
CA PHE A 76 -4.49 13.82 19.73
C PHE A 76 -5.58 14.81 20.15
N SER A 77 -5.14 15.93 20.72
CA SER A 77 -5.97 17.12 20.93
C SER A 77 -5.50 18.27 20.04
N VAL A 78 -6.44 19.08 19.59
CA VAL A 78 -6.22 20.17 18.64
C VAL A 78 -7.08 21.36 19.02
N THR A 79 -6.51 22.56 18.95
CA THR A 79 -7.18 23.85 19.21
C THR A 79 -6.90 24.80 18.06
N GLY A 80 -7.81 25.71 17.75
CA GLY A 80 -7.61 26.73 16.71
C GLY A 80 -7.84 26.26 15.27
N ILE A 81 -8.13 24.97 15.04
CA ILE A 81 -8.48 24.40 13.73
C ILE A 81 -9.72 23.51 13.82
N THR A 82 -10.40 23.30 12.69
CA THR A 82 -11.54 22.37 12.55
C THR A 82 -11.24 21.20 11.62
N ARG A 83 -10.11 21.24 10.91
CA ARG A 83 -9.65 20.24 9.95
C ARG A 83 -8.13 20.26 9.85
N GLY A 84 -7.56 19.12 9.48
CA GLY A 84 -6.12 18.96 9.29
C GLY A 84 -5.78 17.59 8.73
N GLN A 85 -4.51 17.22 8.81
CA GLN A 85 -4.02 15.92 8.33
C GLN A 85 -3.19 15.22 9.40
N PHE A 86 -3.46 13.93 9.57
CA PHE A 86 -2.57 13.01 10.27
C PHE A 86 -1.63 12.38 9.25
N VAL A 87 -0.33 12.52 9.47
CA VAL A 87 0.73 12.08 8.57
C VAL A 87 1.64 11.08 9.29
N ALA A 88 1.92 9.96 8.63
CA ALA A 88 2.89 8.97 9.06
C ALA A 88 4.06 8.92 8.05
N ARG A 89 5.27 9.21 8.53
CA ARG A 89 6.53 9.03 7.78
C ARG A 89 7.27 7.81 8.29
N PHE A 90 7.91 7.07 7.39
CA PHE A 90 8.52 5.79 7.71
C PHE A 90 10.04 5.87 7.62
N TYR A 91 10.72 5.24 8.57
CA TYR A 91 12.16 5.20 8.69
C TYR A 91 12.65 3.76 8.91
N ASP A 92 13.87 3.48 8.46
CA ASP A 92 14.60 2.26 8.83
C ASP A 92 15.14 2.34 10.26
N SER A 93 15.68 1.22 10.75
CA SER A 93 16.32 1.13 12.08
C SER A 93 17.52 2.05 12.30
N ALA A 94 18.07 2.66 11.24
CA ALA A 94 19.14 3.64 11.30
C ALA A 94 18.61 5.08 11.26
N GLY A 95 17.29 5.27 11.33
CA GLY A 95 16.62 6.57 11.28
C GLY A 95 16.61 7.21 9.89
N ARG A 96 16.85 6.44 8.83
CA ARG A 96 16.84 6.94 7.44
C ARG A 96 15.42 6.83 6.87
N PRO A 97 14.93 7.85 6.18
CA PRO A 97 13.60 7.80 5.57
C PRO A 97 13.53 6.66 4.56
N LEU A 98 12.43 5.92 4.58
CA LEU A 98 12.12 4.95 3.54
C LEU A 98 11.66 5.70 2.29
N TRP A 99 12.12 5.24 1.13
CA TRP A 99 11.80 5.86 -0.16
C TRP A 99 10.91 4.95 -1.00
N THR A 100 10.04 5.57 -1.77
CA THR A 100 9.30 4.98 -2.89
C THR A 100 9.77 5.62 -4.20
N SER A 101 9.32 5.08 -5.33
CA SER A 101 9.49 5.71 -6.64
C SER A 101 8.97 7.17 -6.74
N SER A 102 8.11 7.61 -5.82
CA SER A 102 7.53 8.96 -5.77
C SER A 102 8.15 9.89 -4.73
N GLY A 103 9.14 9.45 -3.94
CA GLY A 103 9.77 10.24 -2.88
C GLY A 103 9.82 9.53 -1.53
N GLU A 104 9.94 10.28 -0.43
CA GLU A 104 9.86 9.72 0.93
C GLU A 104 8.48 9.07 1.13
N LEU A 105 8.45 7.89 1.75
CA LEU A 105 7.23 7.18 2.07
C LEU A 105 6.47 7.95 3.16
N GLU A 106 5.47 8.69 2.71
CA GLU A 106 4.54 9.45 3.53
C GLU A 106 3.11 9.02 3.22
N VAL A 107 2.33 8.75 4.27
CA VAL A 107 0.89 8.45 4.14
C VAL A 107 0.12 9.37 5.06
N SER A 108 -0.92 10.01 4.53
CA SER A 108 -1.74 10.98 5.24
C SER A 108 -3.22 10.62 5.20
N ALA A 109 -3.93 10.84 6.31
CA ALA A 109 -5.39 10.84 6.34
C ALA A 109 -5.91 12.22 6.81
N PRO A 110 -6.95 12.76 6.16
CA PRO A 110 -7.60 13.97 6.66
C PRO A 110 -8.39 13.67 7.93
N PHE A 111 -8.53 14.65 8.80
CA PHE A 111 -9.47 14.62 9.91
C PHE A 111 -10.31 15.90 9.94
N SER A 112 -11.52 15.78 10.49
CA SER A 112 -12.46 16.90 10.69
C SER A 112 -13.04 16.81 12.10
N LEU A 113 -13.23 17.97 12.73
CA LEU A 113 -13.71 18.09 14.10
C LEU A 113 -15.13 18.66 14.09
N ASN A 114 -16.04 17.97 14.77
CA ASN A 114 -17.39 18.46 15.01
C ASN A 114 -17.37 19.36 16.26
N GLY A 115 -16.91 20.59 16.10
CA GLY A 115 -16.77 21.57 17.17
C GLY A 115 -16.10 22.85 16.67
N GLY A 116 -16.39 23.99 17.32
CA GLY A 116 -15.67 25.24 17.04
C GLY A 116 -14.18 25.14 17.38
N THR A 117 -13.42 26.21 17.20
CA THR A 117 -11.97 26.25 17.44
C THR A 117 -11.53 26.09 18.91
N GLY A 118 -12.47 25.79 19.82
CA GLY A 118 -12.32 25.76 21.29
C GLY A 118 -11.74 24.46 21.87
N GLY A 119 -10.91 23.74 21.12
CA GLY A 119 -10.28 22.50 21.57
C GLY A 119 -11.16 21.28 21.27
N SER A 120 -10.60 20.26 20.65
CA SER A 120 -11.25 18.98 20.41
C SER A 120 -10.25 17.84 20.51
N SER A 121 -10.72 16.66 20.93
CA SER A 121 -9.92 15.44 20.99
C SER A 121 -10.36 14.50 19.87
N VAL A 122 -9.39 13.92 19.18
CA VAL A 122 -9.58 12.84 18.22
C VAL A 122 -8.98 11.58 18.83
N ALA A 123 -9.79 10.53 18.90
CA ALA A 123 -9.33 9.20 19.30
C ALA A 123 -9.09 8.35 18.04
N ASP A 124 -7.99 7.62 18.06
CA ASP A 124 -7.68 6.50 17.17
C ASP A 124 -7.82 6.85 15.67
N ALA A 125 -7.42 8.06 15.28
CA ALA A 125 -7.28 8.41 13.88
C ALA A 125 -6.27 7.45 13.25
N SER A 126 -6.59 6.91 12.08
CA SER A 126 -5.77 5.87 11.46
C SER A 126 -5.41 6.17 10.01
N VAL A 127 -4.22 5.71 9.63
CA VAL A 127 -3.80 5.57 8.23
C VAL A 127 -3.44 4.12 7.99
N PHE A 128 -3.85 3.59 6.84
CA PHE A 128 -3.42 2.28 6.38
C PHE A 128 -2.26 2.43 5.41
N VAL A 129 -1.21 1.64 5.63
CA VAL A 129 -0.06 1.58 4.73
C VAL A 129 0.09 0.15 4.23
N PRO A 130 -0.21 -0.12 2.95
CA PRO A 130 0.01 -1.44 2.39
C PRO A 130 1.51 -1.69 2.28
N TYR A 131 1.93 -2.93 2.58
CA TYR A 131 3.34 -3.30 2.58
C TYR A 131 3.96 -3.31 1.19
N ASP A 132 3.16 -3.35 0.13
CA ASP A 132 3.62 -3.20 -1.26
C ASP A 132 4.24 -1.82 -1.55
N ARG A 133 3.97 -0.80 -0.72
CA ARG A 133 4.61 0.52 -0.79
C ARG A 133 5.99 0.58 -0.13
N LEU A 134 6.41 -0.48 0.55
CA LEU A 134 7.74 -0.58 1.18
C LEU A 134 8.79 -1.11 0.19
N GLU A 135 8.84 -0.52 -1.01
CA GLU A 135 9.63 -0.98 -2.16
C GLU A 135 11.16 -0.99 -1.91
N SER A 136 11.65 -0.16 -0.98
CA SER A 136 13.08 0.02 -0.72
C SER A 136 13.68 -0.99 0.28
N LEU A 137 12.85 -1.82 0.91
CA LEU A 137 13.31 -2.82 1.85
C LEU A 137 13.73 -4.10 1.11
N LEU A 138 14.81 -4.71 1.59
CA LEU A 138 15.24 -6.04 1.16
C LEU A 138 14.44 -7.11 1.91
N PRO A 139 14.22 -8.31 1.36
CA PRO A 139 13.56 -9.39 2.10
C PRO A 139 14.22 -9.67 3.47
N GLY A 140 13.41 -9.96 4.49
CA GLY A 140 13.86 -10.29 5.84
C GLY A 140 13.18 -9.48 6.95
N ASP A 141 13.71 -9.63 8.17
CA ASP A 141 13.26 -8.91 9.36
C ASP A 141 13.84 -7.50 9.41
N HIS A 142 12.96 -6.53 9.63
CA HIS A 142 13.29 -5.12 9.80
C HIS A 142 12.68 -4.59 11.09
N ALA A 143 13.43 -3.75 11.78
CA ALA A 143 12.86 -2.82 12.74
C ALA A 143 12.58 -1.50 12.00
N LEU A 144 11.30 -1.20 11.80
CA LEU A 144 10.88 0.04 11.17
C LEU A 144 10.38 1.02 12.23
N GLU A 145 10.53 2.30 11.94
CA GLU A 145 10.06 3.36 12.81
C GLU A 145 9.10 4.27 12.06
N ILE A 146 8.07 4.74 12.77
CA ILE A 146 7.08 5.66 12.23
C ILE A 146 7.15 6.97 12.99
N LEU A 147 7.16 8.06 12.26
CA LEU A 147 7.04 9.40 12.81
C LEU A 147 5.64 9.98 12.54
N PRO A 148 4.74 9.92 13.53
CA PRO A 148 3.43 10.56 13.43
C PRO A 148 3.57 12.09 13.53
N SER A 149 2.88 12.81 12.66
CA SER A 149 2.83 14.27 12.64
C SER A 149 1.41 14.75 12.37
N LEU A 150 1.06 15.93 12.87
CA LEU A 150 -0.21 16.60 12.57
C LEU A 150 0.06 17.89 11.83
N LEU A 151 -0.63 18.06 10.70
CA LEU A 151 -0.60 19.27 9.88
C LEU A 151 -1.95 19.98 9.95
N ASP A 152 -1.94 21.31 9.80
CA ASP A 152 -3.15 22.09 9.58
C ASP A 152 -3.71 21.88 8.16
N ASP A 153 -4.81 22.56 7.83
CA ASP A 153 -5.45 22.47 6.52
C ASP A 153 -4.67 23.12 5.36
N ARG A 154 -3.56 23.79 5.68
CA ARG A 154 -2.61 24.39 4.73
C ARG A 154 -1.32 23.57 4.61
N GLY A 155 -1.20 22.46 5.34
CA GLY A 155 0.00 21.62 5.37
C GLY A 155 1.08 22.11 6.34
N SER A 156 0.81 23.11 7.18
CA SER A 156 1.77 23.58 8.20
C SER A 156 1.85 22.59 9.36
N LEU A 157 3.05 22.28 9.81
CA LEU A 157 3.27 21.39 10.95
C LEU A 157 2.73 22.01 12.24
N LEU A 158 1.78 21.32 12.89
CA LEU A 158 1.26 21.68 14.21
C LEU A 158 2.01 20.96 15.33
N THR A 159 2.27 19.67 15.15
CA THR A 159 3.04 18.88 16.13
C THR A 159 3.66 17.65 15.48
N LYS A 160 4.74 17.16 16.10
CA LYS A 160 5.47 15.96 15.72
C LYS A 160 5.55 15.05 16.95
N GLY A 161 5.19 13.78 16.78
CA GLY A 161 5.27 12.79 17.83
C GLY A 161 6.66 12.21 18.04
N SER A 162 6.73 11.21 18.92
CA SER A 162 7.90 10.35 19.06
C SER A 162 7.87 9.23 18.02
N LEU A 163 9.05 8.70 17.68
CA LEU A 163 9.16 7.54 16.82
C LEU A 163 8.49 6.33 17.47
N VAL A 164 7.69 5.61 16.68
CA VAL A 164 7.03 4.37 17.07
C VAL A 164 7.67 3.24 16.29
N ALA A 165 8.46 2.42 17.00
CA ALA A 165 9.06 1.24 16.40
C ALA A 165 8.04 0.11 16.25
N PHE A 166 8.11 -0.64 15.16
CA PHE A 166 7.35 -1.86 14.96
C PHE A 166 8.18 -2.89 14.19
N PRO A 167 8.03 -4.19 14.52
CA PRO A 167 8.65 -5.24 13.72
C PRO A 167 7.92 -5.34 12.37
N PHE A 168 8.70 -5.38 11.31
CA PHE A 168 8.22 -5.63 9.96
C PHE A 168 9.02 -6.77 9.36
N HIS A 169 8.33 -7.81 8.92
CA HIS A 169 8.96 -8.86 8.14
C HIS A 169 8.54 -8.67 6.69
N GLN A 170 9.52 -8.39 5.83
CA GLN A 170 9.30 -8.49 4.40
C GLN A 170 9.50 -9.94 4.00
N ASP A 171 8.40 -10.68 3.90
CA ASP A 171 8.45 -12.05 3.43
C ASP A 171 9.11 -12.08 2.04
N ALA A 172 10.09 -12.96 1.86
CA ALA A 172 10.46 -13.39 0.53
C ALA A 172 9.30 -14.21 -0.07
N SER A 173 9.26 -14.34 -1.40
CA SER A 173 8.43 -15.38 -2.00
C SER A 173 8.68 -16.71 -1.27
N SER A 174 7.63 -17.48 -1.04
CA SER A 174 7.71 -18.65 -0.16
C SER A 174 6.76 -19.74 -0.61
N VAL A 175 7.21 -20.99 -0.60
CA VAL A 175 6.33 -22.15 -0.76
C VAL A 175 5.71 -22.47 0.59
N THR A 176 4.38 -22.47 0.65
CA THR A 176 3.62 -22.63 1.90
C THR A 176 3.02 -24.02 2.07
N ARG A 177 2.77 -24.74 0.98
CA ARG A 177 2.26 -26.12 1.01
C ARG A 177 2.74 -26.88 -0.21
N VAL A 178 3.08 -28.15 -0.03
CA VAL A 178 3.40 -29.10 -1.09
C VAL A 178 2.66 -30.39 -0.80
N ASN A 179 1.84 -30.84 -1.74
CA ASN A 179 1.18 -32.13 -1.70
C ASN A 179 1.64 -32.96 -2.90
N VAL A 180 2.00 -34.21 -2.67
CA VAL A 180 2.46 -35.13 -3.71
C VAL A 180 1.41 -36.22 -3.90
N THR A 181 1.06 -36.46 -5.16
CA THR A 181 0.19 -37.54 -5.59
C THR A 181 1.01 -38.43 -6.54
N PRO A 182 1.56 -39.55 -6.06
CA PRO A 182 2.11 -40.58 -6.93
C PRO A 182 0.98 -41.23 -7.75
N ASP A 183 1.34 -41.89 -8.86
CA ASP A 183 0.42 -42.55 -9.78
C ASP A 183 -0.69 -41.66 -10.36
N ALA A 184 -0.41 -40.36 -10.47
CA ALA A 184 -1.32 -39.42 -11.12
C ALA A 184 -1.29 -39.62 -12.64
N THR A 185 -2.46 -39.51 -13.27
CA THR A 185 -2.59 -39.52 -14.73
C THR A 185 -2.82 -38.10 -15.23
N ASP A 186 -1.99 -37.63 -16.15
CA ASP A 186 -2.17 -36.33 -16.78
C ASP A 186 -3.31 -36.34 -17.82
N PRO A 187 -3.74 -35.19 -18.36
CA PRO A 187 -4.76 -35.15 -19.41
C PRO A 187 -4.39 -35.89 -20.71
N SER A 188 -3.10 -36.20 -20.92
CA SER A 188 -2.63 -36.98 -22.07
C SER A 188 -2.71 -38.50 -21.86
N GLY A 189 -3.01 -38.94 -20.63
CA GLY A 189 -3.08 -40.35 -20.25
C GLY A 189 -1.75 -40.93 -19.73
N SER A 190 -0.73 -40.10 -19.57
CA SER A 190 0.57 -40.49 -19.03
C SER A 190 0.52 -40.61 -17.51
N GLN A 191 1.03 -41.71 -16.97
CA GLN A 191 1.19 -41.89 -15.53
C GLN A 191 2.48 -41.24 -15.02
N GLY A 192 2.44 -40.68 -13.82
CA GLY A 192 3.56 -39.98 -13.23
C GLY A 192 3.28 -39.42 -11.83
N ILE A 193 4.10 -38.44 -11.45
CA ILE A 193 4.03 -37.74 -10.18
C ILE A 193 3.34 -36.39 -10.41
N LEU A 194 2.26 -36.14 -9.68
CA LEU A 194 1.64 -34.82 -9.60
C LEU A 194 2.04 -34.15 -8.28
N VAL A 195 2.64 -32.98 -8.37
CA VAL A 195 2.91 -32.13 -7.20
C VAL A 195 1.99 -30.92 -7.26
N THR A 196 1.24 -30.71 -6.18
CA THR A 196 0.39 -29.54 -6.00
C THR A 196 1.03 -28.61 -4.98
N ALA A 197 1.24 -27.35 -5.34
CA ALA A 197 1.87 -26.36 -4.49
C ALA A 197 0.97 -25.15 -4.24
N ASP A 198 1.02 -24.66 -3.00
CA ASP A 198 0.58 -23.30 -2.66
C ASP A 198 1.80 -22.49 -2.28
N PHE A 199 1.81 -21.23 -2.69
CA PHE A 199 2.92 -20.34 -2.41
C PHE A 199 2.47 -18.88 -2.42
N ILE A 200 3.30 -18.04 -1.82
CA ILE A 200 3.16 -16.60 -1.87
C ILE A 200 4.26 -16.07 -2.77
N THR A 201 3.88 -15.23 -3.73
CA THR A 201 4.80 -14.57 -4.65
C THR A 201 4.72 -13.07 -4.52
N GLU A 202 5.89 -12.46 -4.45
CA GLU A 202 6.06 -11.03 -4.69
C GLU A 202 5.82 -10.68 -6.17
N PRO A 203 5.52 -9.40 -6.48
CA PRO A 203 5.42 -8.93 -7.85
C PRO A 203 6.70 -9.25 -8.64
N LEU A 204 6.54 -9.87 -9.80
CA LEU A 204 7.65 -10.12 -10.71
C LEU A 204 7.84 -8.96 -11.68
N SER A 205 9.05 -8.83 -12.23
CA SER A 205 9.31 -7.88 -13.32
C SER A 205 8.62 -8.26 -14.62
N GLY A 206 8.27 -9.54 -14.78
CA GLY A 206 7.58 -10.10 -15.94
C GLY A 206 6.16 -10.54 -15.62
N PRO A 207 5.35 -10.83 -16.65
CA PRO A 207 3.96 -11.28 -16.48
C PRO A 207 3.83 -12.70 -15.90
N GLN A 208 4.91 -13.47 -15.88
CA GLN A 208 4.92 -14.89 -15.51
C GLN A 208 6.13 -15.25 -14.65
N GLY A 209 5.92 -16.16 -13.71
CA GLY A 209 6.97 -16.88 -13.00
C GLY A 209 6.87 -18.37 -13.26
N LEU A 210 7.89 -19.12 -12.84
CA LEU A 210 7.90 -20.58 -12.91
C LEU A 210 7.94 -21.17 -11.51
N VAL A 211 7.15 -22.22 -11.28
CA VAL A 211 7.40 -23.15 -10.18
C VAL A 211 8.16 -24.33 -10.75
N ILE A 212 9.33 -24.61 -10.19
CA ILE A 212 10.25 -25.61 -10.71
C ILE A 212 10.51 -26.69 -9.66
N LEU A 213 10.42 -27.93 -10.07
CA LEU A 213 10.88 -29.11 -9.33
C LEU A 213 12.22 -29.57 -9.90
N HIS A 214 13.21 -29.76 -9.04
CA HIS A 214 14.43 -30.49 -9.36
C HIS A 214 14.47 -31.77 -8.56
N PHE A 215 15.06 -32.83 -9.11
CA PHE A 215 15.06 -34.16 -8.51
C PHE A 215 16.48 -34.63 -8.24
N LYS A 216 16.67 -35.24 -7.09
CA LYS A 216 17.91 -35.82 -6.62
C LYS A 216 17.69 -37.27 -6.20
N ASP A 217 18.74 -38.05 -6.36
CA ASP A 217 18.84 -39.35 -5.72
C ASP A 217 19.07 -39.16 -4.21
N PRO A 218 18.16 -39.65 -3.34
CA PRO A 218 18.29 -39.47 -1.90
C PRO A 218 19.52 -40.17 -1.31
N ALA A 219 20.07 -41.20 -1.98
CA ALA A 219 21.25 -41.91 -1.49
C ALA A 219 22.56 -41.15 -1.75
N SER A 220 22.70 -40.55 -2.94
CA SER A 220 23.91 -39.83 -3.35
C SER A 220 23.84 -38.31 -3.16
N GLY A 221 22.64 -37.76 -3.00
CA GLY A 221 22.37 -36.31 -2.98
C GLY A 221 22.62 -35.61 -4.32
N GLN A 222 22.93 -36.37 -5.38
CA GLN A 222 23.21 -35.86 -6.71
C GLN A 222 21.91 -35.62 -7.48
N PHE A 223 21.90 -34.59 -8.32
CA PHE A 223 20.79 -34.38 -9.24
C PHE A 223 20.69 -35.56 -10.22
N LEU A 224 19.46 -35.99 -10.47
CA LEU A 224 19.19 -37.01 -11.47
C LEU A 224 19.41 -36.43 -12.87
N ALA A 225 20.00 -37.19 -13.77
CA ALA A 225 20.03 -36.81 -15.19
C ALA A 225 18.62 -36.95 -15.78
N GLY A 226 18.19 -35.97 -16.57
CA GLY A 226 16.88 -36.01 -17.23
C GLY A 226 16.97 -36.17 -18.74
N GLN A 227 15.82 -36.14 -19.40
CA GLN A 227 15.70 -36.12 -20.85
C GLN A 227 14.74 -35.01 -21.27
N GLN A 228 14.96 -34.42 -22.45
CA GLN A 228 14.06 -33.41 -23.01
C GLN A 228 12.62 -33.93 -23.09
N PRO A 229 11.60 -33.11 -22.74
CA PRO A 229 11.67 -31.70 -22.33
C PRO A 229 11.93 -31.45 -20.83
N TYR A 230 12.19 -32.49 -20.04
CA TYR A 230 12.26 -32.44 -18.58
C TYR A 230 13.70 -32.26 -18.07
N ILE A 231 14.42 -31.25 -18.58
CA ILE A 231 15.77 -30.93 -18.08
C ILE A 231 15.95 -29.44 -17.83
N ASP A 232 16.77 -29.11 -16.84
CA ASP A 232 17.30 -27.77 -16.64
C ASP A 232 18.46 -27.46 -17.62
N ALA A 233 19.02 -26.25 -17.54
CA ALA A 233 20.14 -25.81 -18.38
C ALA A 233 21.44 -26.62 -18.17
N ASN A 234 21.54 -27.37 -17.08
CA ASN A 234 22.69 -28.20 -16.74
C ASN A 234 22.46 -29.69 -17.12
N GLY A 235 21.29 -30.04 -17.67
CA GLY A 235 20.94 -31.42 -18.00
C GLY A 235 20.35 -32.23 -16.84
N ASN A 236 20.08 -31.59 -15.69
CA ASN A 236 19.44 -32.23 -14.56
C ASN A 236 17.94 -32.37 -14.80
N LEU A 237 17.36 -33.46 -14.30
CA LEU A 237 15.93 -33.71 -14.33
C LEU A 237 15.20 -32.59 -13.58
N ALA A 238 14.35 -31.88 -14.33
CA ALA A 238 13.51 -30.82 -13.80
C ALA A 238 12.17 -30.79 -14.55
N THR A 239 11.11 -30.42 -13.84
CA THR A 239 9.81 -30.10 -14.45
C THR A 239 9.31 -28.78 -13.88
N TRP A 240 8.53 -28.03 -14.64
CA TRP A 240 8.08 -26.72 -14.24
C TRP A 240 6.67 -26.41 -14.73
N GLN A 241 6.00 -25.54 -13.99
CA GLN A 241 4.70 -25.00 -14.35
C GLN A 241 4.77 -23.46 -14.30
N PRO A 242 4.41 -22.76 -15.40
CA PRO A 242 4.24 -21.32 -15.35
C PRO A 242 3.04 -20.93 -14.49
N TYR A 243 3.17 -19.83 -13.76
CA TYR A 243 2.08 -19.15 -13.07
C TYR A 243 2.06 -17.67 -13.45
N THR A 244 0.86 -17.07 -13.39
CA THR A 244 0.69 -15.64 -13.69
C THR A 244 1.18 -14.81 -12.52
N SER A 245 2.08 -13.86 -12.79
CA SER A 245 2.46 -12.86 -11.80
C SER A 245 1.35 -11.85 -11.61
N ALA A 246 1.13 -11.43 -10.38
CA ALA A 246 0.32 -10.25 -10.09
C ALA A 246 1.22 -9.02 -9.93
N THR A 247 0.62 -7.83 -10.05
CA THR A 247 1.30 -6.55 -9.76
C THR A 247 1.44 -6.30 -8.26
N VAL A 248 0.81 -7.13 -7.44
CA VAL A 248 0.84 -7.09 -5.98
C VAL A 248 1.17 -8.48 -5.45
N ARG A 249 1.69 -8.53 -4.22
CA ARG A 249 1.92 -9.79 -3.52
C ARG A 249 0.65 -10.64 -3.52
N THR A 250 0.76 -11.87 -4.00
CA THR A 250 -0.40 -12.74 -4.23
C THR A 250 -0.13 -14.15 -3.75
N ARG A 251 -1.16 -14.75 -3.16
CA ARG A 251 -1.18 -16.19 -2.85
C ARG A 251 -1.65 -16.96 -4.08
N GLN A 252 -0.81 -17.85 -4.58
CA GLN A 252 -1.17 -18.85 -5.59
C GLN A 252 -1.53 -20.15 -4.87
N SER A 253 -2.63 -20.79 -5.29
CA SER A 253 -3.12 -22.01 -4.66
C SER A 253 -3.37 -23.09 -5.70
N ASN A 254 -3.10 -24.33 -5.34
CA ASN A 254 -3.30 -25.52 -6.15
C ASN A 254 -2.60 -25.48 -7.51
N VAL A 255 -1.39 -24.92 -7.57
CA VAL A 255 -0.57 -24.96 -8.78
C VAL A 255 -0.02 -26.37 -8.97
N GLN A 256 -0.33 -26.97 -10.11
CA GLN A 256 -0.03 -28.37 -10.42
C GLN A 256 1.20 -28.47 -11.32
N ILE A 257 2.19 -29.28 -10.91
CA ILE A 257 3.39 -29.59 -11.69
C ILE A 257 3.44 -31.10 -11.85
N PHE A 258 3.67 -31.57 -13.08
CA PHE A 258 3.63 -33.00 -13.40
C PHE A 258 4.98 -33.51 -13.93
N LEU A 259 5.37 -34.70 -13.50
CA LEU A 259 6.54 -35.43 -14.02
C LEU A 259 6.11 -36.86 -14.42
N PRO A 260 6.17 -37.24 -15.71
CA PRO A 260 5.84 -38.60 -16.13
C PRO A 260 6.83 -39.65 -15.59
N TYR A 261 6.38 -40.89 -15.36
CA TYR A 261 7.31 -41.94 -14.90
C TYR A 261 8.33 -42.38 -15.94
N TYR A 262 8.00 -42.29 -17.22
CA TYR A 262 8.92 -42.72 -18.29
C TYR A 262 10.20 -41.88 -18.36
N VAL A 263 10.24 -40.71 -17.70
CA VAL A 263 11.45 -39.86 -17.65
C VAL A 263 12.37 -40.19 -16.48
N LEU A 264 11.88 -40.97 -15.50
CA LEU A 264 12.70 -41.39 -14.38
C LEU A 264 13.69 -42.48 -14.81
N PRO A 265 14.91 -42.48 -14.26
CA PRO A 265 15.81 -43.61 -14.38
C PRO A 265 15.15 -44.91 -13.85
N PRO A 266 15.41 -46.06 -14.48
CA PRO A 266 14.85 -47.33 -14.03
C PRO A 266 15.37 -47.73 -12.65
N GLY A 267 14.49 -48.32 -11.83
CA GLY A 267 14.86 -48.89 -10.52
C GLY A 267 14.88 -47.90 -9.36
N ILE A 268 14.46 -46.65 -9.57
CA ILE A 268 14.25 -45.69 -8.48
C ILE A 268 12.95 -46.03 -7.75
N GLN A 269 13.01 -46.08 -6.40
CA GLN A 269 11.84 -46.27 -5.51
C GLN A 269 11.55 -45.06 -4.64
N GLU A 270 12.54 -44.20 -4.43
CA GLU A 270 12.43 -42.97 -3.64
C GLU A 270 13.15 -41.83 -4.36
N LEU A 271 12.59 -40.63 -4.27
CA LEU A 271 13.14 -39.41 -4.85
C LEU A 271 13.18 -38.31 -3.80
N GLU A 272 14.28 -37.58 -3.75
CA GLU A 272 14.29 -36.26 -3.13
C GLU A 272 13.94 -35.24 -4.21
N ALA A 273 12.90 -34.44 -3.99
CA ALA A 273 12.57 -33.33 -4.86
C ALA A 273 12.73 -32.01 -4.12
N THR A 274 13.14 -30.97 -4.83
CA THR A 274 13.16 -29.60 -4.32
C THR A 274 12.26 -28.72 -5.16
N ILE A 275 11.34 -28.01 -4.51
CA ILE A 275 10.50 -26.99 -5.15
C ILE A 275 11.11 -25.60 -4.97
N SER A 276 11.02 -24.79 -6.03
CA SER A 276 11.51 -23.42 -6.04
C SER A 276 10.64 -22.54 -6.93
N LEU A 277 10.58 -21.25 -6.63
CA LEU A 277 9.97 -20.25 -7.53
C LEU A 277 11.07 -19.50 -8.28
N PHE A 278 10.85 -19.22 -9.56
CA PHE A 278 11.84 -18.62 -10.44
C PHE A 278 11.24 -17.48 -11.26
N ASP A 279 11.96 -16.35 -11.31
CA ASP A 279 11.65 -15.21 -12.17
C ASP A 279 12.46 -15.34 -13.47
N PRO A 280 11.83 -15.73 -14.59
CA PRO A 280 12.52 -15.94 -15.86
C PRO A 280 13.02 -14.63 -16.49
N THR A 281 12.41 -13.49 -16.17
CA THR A 281 12.83 -12.19 -16.70
C THR A 281 14.15 -11.75 -16.08
N ARG A 282 14.34 -12.01 -14.78
CA ARG A 282 15.60 -11.71 -14.07
C ARG A 282 16.58 -12.86 -14.05
N GLY A 283 16.15 -14.08 -14.32
CA GLY A 283 16.97 -15.28 -14.23
C GLY A 283 17.35 -15.64 -12.79
N VAL A 284 16.46 -15.39 -11.82
CA VAL A 284 16.75 -15.58 -10.38
C VAL A 284 15.72 -16.47 -9.71
N PHE A 285 16.17 -17.28 -8.76
CA PHE A 285 15.28 -17.98 -7.83
C PHE A 285 14.78 -17.03 -6.75
N LEU A 286 13.49 -17.08 -6.48
CA LEU A 286 12.79 -16.22 -5.54
C LEU A 286 12.66 -16.86 -4.16
N THR A 287 12.86 -18.17 -4.07
CA THR A 287 12.80 -18.92 -2.82
C THR A 287 14.07 -19.76 -2.67
N PRO A 288 14.47 -20.10 -1.44
CA PRO A 288 15.30 -21.26 -1.19
C PRO A 288 14.64 -22.52 -1.79
N PHE A 289 15.47 -23.50 -2.14
CA PHE A 289 15.00 -24.83 -2.54
C PHE A 289 14.37 -25.53 -1.34
N VAL A 290 13.07 -25.82 -1.40
CA VAL A 290 12.34 -26.51 -0.33
C VAL A 290 12.33 -28.02 -0.63
N PRO A 291 13.07 -28.84 0.13
CA PRO A 291 13.15 -30.27 -0.12
C PRO A 291 11.92 -31.02 0.41
N PHE A 292 11.55 -32.09 -0.26
CA PHE A 292 10.56 -33.07 0.18
C PHE A 292 10.84 -34.43 -0.46
N GLN A 293 10.38 -35.50 0.18
CA GLN A 293 10.57 -36.87 -0.29
C GLN A 293 9.34 -37.35 -1.06
N ILE A 294 9.56 -38.19 -2.05
CA ILE A 294 8.52 -38.84 -2.86
C ILE A 294 8.79 -40.34 -2.87
N SER A 295 7.84 -41.12 -2.37
CA SER A 295 7.84 -42.58 -2.51
C SER A 295 7.14 -42.95 -3.81
N LEU A 296 7.79 -43.78 -4.61
CA LEU A 296 7.25 -44.32 -5.85
C LEU A 296 6.54 -45.66 -5.56
N PRO A 297 5.55 -46.04 -6.38
CA PRO A 297 4.85 -47.33 -6.28
C PRO A 297 5.77 -48.55 -6.54
#